data_AF-G9K473-F1
#
_entry.id   AF-G9K473-F1
#
_cell.length_a   1.000
_cell.length_b   1.000
_cell.length_c   1.000
_cell.angle_alpha   90.00
_cell.angle_beta   90.00
_cell.angle_gamma   90.00
#
_symmetry.space_group_name_H-M   'P 1'
#
loop_
_entity.id
_entity.type
_entity.pdbx_description
1 polymer ?
#
loop_
_entity_poly.entity_id
_entity_poly.type
_entity_poly.pdbx_seq_one_letter_code
_entity_poly.pdbx_strand_id
1 'polypeptide(L)'
;MAGSGLWFSLLLAAVLAGRAAALWPWPQYIQTSESHYAIFPHNFQFQYHVSSAAQPGCSVLDEAFQRYRDILFSSHSWQPPEPTRKQHAPEKNSLTILVVIPGCNQLPSLESVENYTLTINDDHCFLLSETVWGALRGLETFSQLVWRSPEGTFFINKTEIEDFPRFPHRGLLLDTSRHYLPLTSILDTLDVMAYNKLNVFHWHLVDDSSFPYDSFTFPEITRKGSYNPATHIYTAQDVKEVIEYARLRGIRVLAEFDTPGHTQSWGPGVPGLLTPCYSGSHPSGTFGPVNPILNSTYEFMSTFFLEVSSVFPDFYLHLGGDEVDFTCWKSNPDIQAFMKKQGFGNDFKQLESFYIQT
;
A
#
# COMPACT_ATOMS: atom_id res chain seq x y z
N MET A 1 19.61 31.69 27.08
CA MET A 1 19.17 32.59 26.00
C MET A 1 18.81 31.74 24.80
N ALA A 2 17.59 31.95 24.29
CA ALA A 2 16.99 31.43 23.05
C ALA A 2 16.99 29.91 22.81
N GLY A 3 15.82 29.26 22.92
CA GLY A 3 15.66 27.89 22.39
C GLY A 3 14.33 27.18 22.66
N SER A 4 13.54 27.57 23.66
CA SER A 4 12.32 26.82 24.05
C SER A 4 10.99 27.48 23.66
N GLY A 5 11.01 28.69 23.09
CA GLY A 5 9.80 29.46 22.81
C GLY A 5 9.06 29.09 21.53
N LEU A 6 9.71 28.42 20.56
CA LEU A 6 9.11 28.16 19.24
C LEU A 6 8.27 26.87 19.17
N TRP A 7 8.57 25.87 20.00
CA TRP A 7 7.85 24.59 20.00
C TRP A 7 6.50 24.67 20.74
N PHE A 8 6.41 25.51 21.77
CA PHE A 8 5.16 25.72 22.49
C PHE A 8 4.14 26.52 21.68
N SER A 9 4.58 27.38 20.76
CA SER A 9 3.68 28.21 19.93
C SER A 9 3.01 27.44 18.79
N LEU A 10 3.64 26.39 18.24
CA LEU A 10 3.07 25.57 17.17
C LEU A 10 1.99 24.60 17.70
N LEU A 11 2.20 24.01 18.88
CA LEU A 11 1.20 23.18 19.54
C LEU A 11 0.02 24.00 20.09
N LEU A 12 0.24 25.21 20.63
CA LEU A 12 -0.87 26.08 21.03
C LEU A 12 -1.67 26.64 19.86
N ALA A 13 -1.04 26.89 18.70
CA ALA A 13 -1.75 27.34 17.50
C ALA A 13 -2.69 26.25 16.95
N ALA A 14 -2.33 24.97 17.08
CA ALA A 14 -3.20 23.85 16.75
C ALA A 14 -4.36 23.69 17.75
N VAL A 15 -4.15 24.02 19.03
CA VAL A 15 -5.17 23.91 20.10
C VAL A 15 -6.13 25.12 20.11
N LEU A 16 -5.72 26.28 19.60
CA LEU A 16 -6.55 27.50 19.52
C LEU A 16 -7.21 27.70 18.14
N ALA A 17 -6.74 27.00 17.10
CA ALA A 17 -7.43 26.95 15.82
C ALA A 17 -8.53 25.87 15.89
N GLY A 18 -9.72 26.24 16.38
CA GLY A 18 -10.95 25.46 16.21
C GLY A 18 -11.43 25.38 14.74
N ARG A 19 -10.48 25.22 13.80
CA ARG A 19 -10.68 25.13 12.36
C ARG A 19 -10.19 23.76 11.90
N ALA A 20 -10.68 23.29 10.76
CA ALA A 20 -10.21 22.11 10.03
C ALA A 20 -8.75 22.27 9.51
N ALA A 21 -7.82 22.62 10.40
CA ALA A 21 -6.41 22.88 10.09
C ALA A 21 -5.57 21.58 10.00
N ALA A 22 -6.22 20.41 10.10
CA ALA A 22 -5.56 19.11 10.20
C ALA A 22 -5.81 18.19 8.99
N LEU A 23 -6.39 18.71 7.89
CA LEU A 23 -6.59 17.91 6.68
C LEU A 23 -5.26 17.52 6.04
N TRP A 24 -5.05 16.23 5.83
CA TRP A 24 -3.92 15.70 5.11
C TRP A 24 -4.27 14.41 4.33
N PRO A 25 -3.95 14.34 3.02
CA PRO A 25 -3.52 15.43 2.15
C PRO A 25 -4.58 16.54 2.01
N TRP A 26 -4.14 17.76 1.65
CA TRP A 26 -5.05 18.88 1.42
C TRP A 26 -5.89 18.65 0.15
N PRO A 27 -7.24 18.78 0.20
CA PRO A 27 -8.10 18.59 -0.97
C PRO A 27 -7.84 19.59 -2.10
N GLN A 28 -8.18 19.24 -3.34
CA GLN A 28 -8.09 20.17 -4.49
C GLN A 28 -8.92 21.44 -4.28
N TYR A 29 -10.13 21.30 -3.75
CA TYR A 29 -11.01 22.40 -3.40
C TYR A 29 -11.66 22.15 -2.03
N ILE A 30 -11.68 23.20 -1.21
CA ILE A 30 -12.38 23.21 0.07
C ILE A 30 -12.93 24.61 0.37
N GLN A 31 -14.19 24.66 0.77
CA GLN A 31 -14.84 25.84 1.34
C GLN A 31 -15.51 25.48 2.66
N THR A 32 -15.02 26.06 3.75
CA THR A 32 -15.53 25.81 5.11
C THR A 32 -16.09 27.10 5.72
N SER A 33 -17.19 26.98 6.45
CA SER A 33 -17.83 28.04 7.24
C SER A 33 -17.54 27.88 8.75
N GLU A 34 -17.80 28.93 9.52
CA GLU A 34 -17.77 28.91 10.99
C GLU A 34 -19.00 28.20 11.59
N SER A 35 -20.08 28.05 10.81
CA SER A 35 -21.24 27.24 11.19
C SER A 35 -20.83 25.78 11.38
N HIS A 36 -21.27 25.16 12.47
CA HIS A 36 -20.95 23.78 12.81
C HIS A 36 -22.17 23.03 13.34
N TYR A 37 -22.09 21.71 13.25
CA TYR A 37 -23.12 20.77 13.67
C TYR A 37 -22.58 19.83 14.74
N ALA A 38 -23.41 19.45 15.69
CA ALA A 38 -23.07 18.44 16.69
C ALA A 38 -23.22 17.04 16.08
N ILE A 39 -22.29 16.14 16.42
CA ILE A 39 -22.34 14.72 16.10
C ILE A 39 -22.41 13.93 17.40
N PHE A 40 -23.40 13.04 17.50
CA PHE A 40 -23.57 12.16 18.65
C PHE A 40 -23.21 10.72 18.29
N PRO A 41 -22.16 10.13 18.90
CA PRO A 41 -21.66 8.80 18.52
C PRO A 41 -22.72 7.69 18.54
N HIS A 42 -23.65 7.74 19.50
CA HIS A 42 -24.70 6.74 19.67
C HIS A 42 -25.78 6.77 18.57
N ASN A 43 -25.97 7.93 17.91
CA ASN A 43 -26.97 8.12 16.86
C ASN A 43 -26.36 8.23 15.45
N PHE A 44 -25.06 8.52 15.34
CA PHE A 44 -24.40 8.70 14.05
C PHE A 44 -24.32 7.39 13.27
N GLN A 45 -24.65 7.42 11.98
CA GLN A 45 -24.57 6.27 11.08
C GLN A 45 -24.00 6.62 9.71
N PHE A 46 -23.18 5.74 9.15
CA PHE A 46 -22.91 5.75 7.71
C PHE A 46 -24.03 5.02 6.98
N GLN A 47 -24.55 5.60 5.90
CA GLN A 47 -25.72 5.09 5.20
C GLN A 47 -25.50 5.10 3.69
N TYR A 48 -25.98 4.07 3.01
CA TYR A 48 -26.04 4.08 1.55
C TYR A 48 -27.18 4.97 1.07
N HIS A 49 -26.92 5.79 0.06
CA HIS A 49 -27.97 6.48 -0.65
C HIS A 49 -28.84 5.47 -1.43
N VAL A 50 -30.14 5.72 -1.50
CA VAL A 50 -31.11 4.83 -2.17
C VAL A 50 -30.80 4.58 -3.65
N SER A 51 -30.14 5.54 -4.31
CA SER A 51 -29.73 5.47 -5.71
C SER A 51 -28.25 5.08 -5.90
N SER A 52 -27.55 4.71 -4.84
CA SER A 52 -26.15 4.28 -4.91
C SER A 52 -26.03 2.95 -5.65
N ALA A 53 -25.03 2.82 -6.52
CA ALA A 53 -24.69 1.54 -7.16
C ALA A 53 -24.08 0.55 -6.16
N ALA A 54 -23.45 1.03 -5.09
CA ALA A 54 -23.05 0.23 -3.94
C ALA A 54 -24.18 0.19 -2.90
N GLN A 55 -24.40 -0.98 -2.30
CA GLN A 55 -25.47 -1.28 -1.33
C GLN A 55 -24.93 -2.17 -0.21
N PRO A 56 -25.68 -2.41 0.89
CA PRO A 56 -25.30 -3.36 1.92
C PRO A 56 -24.90 -4.72 1.33
N GLY A 57 -23.77 -5.28 1.77
CA GLY A 57 -23.07 -6.41 1.15
C GLY A 57 -21.85 -5.99 0.31
N CYS A 58 -21.62 -4.70 0.13
CA CYS A 58 -20.39 -4.15 -0.44
C CYS A 58 -19.27 -4.20 0.60
N SER A 59 -18.48 -5.28 0.62
CA SER A 59 -17.43 -5.49 1.63
C SER A 59 -16.48 -4.29 1.81
N VAL A 60 -16.11 -3.63 0.72
CA VAL A 60 -15.25 -2.43 0.75
C VAL A 60 -15.83 -1.31 1.61
N LEU A 61 -17.12 -1.03 1.46
CA LEU A 61 -17.77 0.09 2.15
C LEU A 61 -18.34 -0.34 3.51
N ASP A 62 -18.85 -1.55 3.65
CA ASP A 62 -19.35 -2.07 4.93
C ASP A 62 -18.21 -2.12 5.98
N GLU A 63 -17.03 -2.64 5.59
CA GLU A 63 -15.85 -2.67 6.45
C GLU A 63 -15.30 -1.25 6.69
N ALA A 64 -15.35 -0.37 5.68
CA ALA A 64 -14.94 1.02 5.86
C ALA A 64 -15.83 1.77 6.85
N PHE A 65 -17.15 1.54 6.83
CA PHE A 65 -18.07 2.17 7.77
C PHE A 65 -17.79 1.76 9.21
N GLN A 66 -17.48 0.48 9.45
CA GLN A 66 -17.07 0.00 10.77
C GLN A 66 -15.75 0.63 11.19
N ARG A 67 -14.72 0.55 10.34
CA ARG A 67 -13.39 1.11 10.62
C ARG A 67 -13.44 2.62 10.91
N TYR A 68 -14.14 3.41 10.09
CA TYR A 68 -14.23 4.86 10.31
C TYR A 68 -15.08 5.23 11.52
N ARG A 69 -16.07 4.40 11.87
CA ARG A 69 -16.79 4.56 13.15
C ARG A 69 -15.83 4.39 14.32
N ASP A 70 -14.96 3.38 14.25
CA ASP A 70 -13.96 3.14 15.29
C ASP A 70 -12.93 4.27 15.34
N ILE A 71 -12.37 4.71 14.20
CA ILE A 71 -11.45 5.86 14.14
C ILE A 71 -12.06 7.10 14.79
N LEU A 72 -13.35 7.37 14.53
CA LEU A 72 -14.04 8.54 15.07
C LEU A 72 -14.37 8.43 16.56
N PHE A 73 -14.79 7.25 17.04
CA PHE A 73 -15.49 7.14 18.33
C PHE A 73 -14.93 6.09 19.30
N SER A 74 -13.94 5.28 18.94
CA SER A 74 -13.44 4.16 19.77
C SER A 74 -12.59 4.56 21.00
N SER A 75 -12.59 5.82 21.40
CA SER A 75 -11.88 6.25 22.62
C SER A 75 -12.52 5.64 23.87
N HIS A 76 -11.80 4.73 24.55
CA HIS A 76 -12.19 4.05 25.80
C HIS A 76 -12.51 4.99 27.00
N SER A 77 -12.38 6.30 26.82
CA SER A 77 -12.69 7.33 27.83
C SER A 77 -13.91 8.17 27.45
N TRP A 78 -14.85 7.63 26.67
CA TRP A 78 -16.16 8.25 26.52
C TRP A 78 -16.96 8.08 27.83
N GLN A 79 -17.01 9.15 28.62
CA GLN A 79 -18.13 9.38 29.52
C GLN A 79 -19.07 10.38 28.83
N PRO A 80 -20.37 10.10 28.72
CA PRO A 80 -21.32 11.08 28.22
C PRO A 80 -21.22 12.33 29.11
N PRO A 81 -21.07 13.53 28.52
CA PRO A 81 -21.09 14.76 29.32
C PRO A 81 -22.42 14.84 30.08
N GLU A 82 -22.38 15.22 31.36
CA GLU A 82 -23.59 15.51 32.10
C GLU A 82 -24.40 16.57 31.33
N PRO A 83 -25.74 16.42 31.23
CA PRO A 83 -26.58 17.30 30.43
C PRO A 83 -26.63 18.68 31.06
N THR A 84 -25.63 19.51 30.76
CA THR A 84 -25.55 20.87 31.26
C THR A 84 -25.56 21.85 30.09
N ARG A 85 -26.58 22.73 30.14
CA ARG A 85 -26.90 23.84 29.23
C ARG A 85 -26.89 23.52 27.73
N LYS A 86 -28.10 23.19 27.22
CA LYS A 86 -28.61 23.34 25.85
C LYS A 86 -27.68 24.11 24.88
N GLN A 87 -26.64 23.48 24.35
CA GLN A 87 -25.96 24.00 23.17
C GLN A 87 -26.84 23.70 21.97
N HIS A 88 -27.41 24.75 21.38
CA HIS A 88 -28.32 24.71 20.24
C HIS A 88 -27.55 24.55 18.90
N ALA A 89 -26.58 23.63 18.85
CA ALA A 89 -25.98 23.29 17.56
C ALA A 89 -26.92 22.30 16.84
N PRO A 90 -27.30 22.55 15.58
CA PRO A 90 -28.07 21.58 14.80
C PRO A 90 -27.29 20.27 14.68
N GLU A 91 -28.02 19.15 14.69
CA GLU A 91 -27.42 17.81 14.73
C GLU A 91 -27.22 17.22 13.33
N LYS A 92 -26.15 16.45 13.16
CA LYS A 92 -25.95 15.59 11.98
C LYS A 92 -25.80 14.14 12.41
N ASN A 93 -26.82 13.34 12.10
CA ASN A 93 -26.97 11.96 12.57
C ASN A 93 -26.58 10.91 11.53
N SER A 94 -26.26 11.31 10.29
CA SER A 94 -25.71 10.38 9.31
C SER A 94 -24.81 11.06 8.30
N LEU A 95 -23.89 10.28 7.73
CA LEU A 95 -23.26 10.57 6.44
C LEU A 95 -23.88 9.63 5.41
N THR A 96 -24.45 10.18 4.34
CA THR A 96 -25.04 9.40 3.25
C THR A 96 -24.06 9.31 2.08
N ILE A 97 -23.79 8.10 1.60
CA ILE A 97 -22.79 7.82 0.55
C ILE A 97 -23.50 7.42 -0.74
N LEU A 98 -23.17 8.08 -1.85
CA LEU A 98 -23.57 7.70 -3.20
C LEU A 98 -22.34 7.32 -4.03
N VAL A 99 -22.29 6.08 -4.48
CA VAL A 99 -21.35 5.61 -5.50
C VAL A 99 -22.08 5.51 -6.84
N VAL A 100 -21.54 6.12 -7.89
CA VAL A 100 -22.21 6.17 -9.21
C VAL A 100 -22.10 4.85 -9.97
N ILE A 101 -20.91 4.22 -9.97
CA ILE A 101 -20.60 3.03 -10.77
C ILE A 101 -20.39 1.81 -9.86
N PRO A 102 -20.98 0.63 -10.18
CA PRO A 102 -20.75 -0.57 -9.39
C PRO A 102 -19.28 -1.04 -9.49
N GLY A 103 -18.69 -1.41 -8.35
CA GLY A 103 -17.28 -1.84 -8.31
C GLY A 103 -16.82 -2.53 -7.02
N CYS A 104 -17.73 -2.85 -6.10
CA CYS A 104 -17.39 -3.35 -4.76
C CYS A 104 -16.54 -4.64 -4.73
N ASN A 105 -16.66 -5.47 -5.76
CA ASN A 105 -15.95 -6.77 -5.85
C ASN A 105 -14.70 -6.70 -6.72
N GLN A 106 -14.33 -5.52 -7.23
CA GLN A 106 -13.16 -5.34 -8.08
C GLN A 106 -11.91 -5.05 -7.22
N LEU A 107 -10.75 -5.28 -7.81
CA LEU A 107 -9.48 -4.78 -7.30
C LEU A 107 -9.23 -3.36 -7.84
N PRO A 108 -8.53 -2.50 -7.08
CA PRO A 108 -8.08 -1.23 -7.63
C PRO A 108 -7.06 -1.45 -8.75
N SER A 109 -6.98 -0.50 -9.69
CA SER A 109 -6.06 -0.49 -10.84
C SER A 109 -5.48 0.91 -11.04
N LEU A 110 -4.56 1.08 -11.99
CA LEU A 110 -4.00 2.40 -12.31
C LEU A 110 -5.07 3.39 -12.83
N GLU A 111 -6.13 2.87 -13.43
CA GLU A 111 -7.26 3.60 -14.01
C GLU A 111 -8.41 3.80 -13.03
N SER A 112 -8.28 3.31 -11.80
CA SER A 112 -9.31 3.46 -10.78
C SER A 112 -9.57 4.93 -10.47
N VAL A 113 -10.84 5.32 -10.60
CA VAL A 113 -11.26 6.71 -10.37
C VAL A 113 -11.48 6.96 -8.88
N GLU A 114 -10.64 7.82 -8.30
CA GLU A 114 -10.62 8.13 -6.86
C GLU A 114 -11.21 9.51 -6.53
N ASN A 115 -12.01 10.10 -7.43
CA ASN A 115 -12.66 11.39 -7.21
C ASN A 115 -13.80 11.30 -6.17
N TYR A 116 -14.02 12.38 -5.44
CA TYR A 116 -15.19 12.50 -4.59
C TYR A 116 -15.57 13.97 -4.35
N THR A 117 -16.81 14.18 -3.94
CA THR A 117 -17.32 15.43 -3.39
C THR A 117 -17.91 15.15 -2.01
N LEU A 118 -17.62 16.01 -1.05
CA LEU A 118 -18.13 15.90 0.32
C LEU A 118 -18.84 17.20 0.68
N THR A 119 -20.13 17.10 0.98
CA THR A 119 -20.99 18.25 1.29
C THR A 119 -21.59 18.08 2.68
N ILE A 120 -21.29 19.02 3.57
CA ILE A 120 -21.87 19.16 4.90
C ILE A 120 -22.56 20.51 4.94
N ASN A 121 -23.90 20.52 4.88
CA ASN A 121 -24.71 21.73 4.87
C ASN A 121 -25.91 21.60 5.82
N ASP A 122 -26.87 22.51 5.76
CA ASP A 122 -28.02 22.50 6.68
C ASP A 122 -28.95 21.30 6.44
N ASP A 123 -29.03 20.81 5.21
CA ASP A 123 -29.92 19.73 4.80
C ASP A 123 -29.32 18.34 5.07
N HIS A 124 -28.05 18.12 4.70
CA HIS A 124 -27.43 16.77 4.73
C HIS A 124 -25.92 16.78 4.97
N CYS A 125 -25.39 15.61 5.35
CA CYS A 125 -23.99 15.24 5.13
C CYS A 125 -23.96 14.18 4.04
N PHE A 126 -23.32 14.49 2.92
CA PHE A 126 -23.38 13.68 1.71
C PHE A 126 -22.00 13.52 1.08
N LEU A 127 -21.65 12.28 0.75
CA LEU A 127 -20.42 11.91 0.06
C LEU A 127 -20.78 11.28 -1.28
N LEU A 128 -20.43 11.93 -2.37
CA LEU A 128 -20.63 11.44 -3.73
C LEU A 128 -19.29 11.09 -4.34
N SER A 129 -19.20 9.93 -4.99
CA SER A 129 -17.99 9.48 -5.68
C SER A 129 -18.36 8.65 -6.91
N GLU A 130 -17.48 8.64 -7.91
CA GLU A 130 -17.73 7.86 -9.12
C GLU A 130 -17.63 6.35 -8.85
N THR A 131 -16.66 5.94 -8.05
CA THR A 131 -16.43 4.54 -7.65
C THR A 131 -16.25 4.40 -6.14
N VAL A 132 -16.25 3.17 -5.65
CA VAL A 132 -15.98 2.86 -4.23
C VAL A 132 -14.61 3.40 -3.75
N TRP A 133 -13.64 3.57 -4.65
CA TRP A 133 -12.31 4.06 -4.31
C TRP A 133 -12.35 5.53 -3.87
N GLY A 134 -13.10 6.36 -4.59
CA GLY A 134 -13.34 7.75 -4.21
C GLY A 134 -14.09 7.86 -2.88
N ALA A 135 -15.08 6.99 -2.64
CA ALA A 135 -15.77 6.94 -1.35
C ALA A 135 -14.81 6.65 -0.19
N LEU A 136 -13.85 5.73 -0.33
CA LEU A 136 -12.84 5.50 0.72
C LEU A 136 -12.00 6.76 1.00
N ARG A 137 -11.61 7.52 -0.03
CA ARG A 137 -10.86 8.78 0.15
C ARG A 137 -11.70 9.86 0.83
N GLY A 138 -12.99 9.93 0.50
CA GLY A 138 -13.91 10.87 1.12
C GLY A 138 -14.25 10.52 2.57
N LEU A 139 -14.32 9.24 2.93
CA LEU A 139 -14.47 8.80 4.31
C LEU A 139 -13.26 9.20 5.17
N GLU A 140 -12.04 9.05 4.64
CA GLU A 140 -10.83 9.55 5.29
C GLU A 140 -10.92 11.04 5.57
N THR A 141 -11.22 11.83 4.54
CA THR A 141 -11.36 13.29 4.66
C THR A 141 -12.46 13.66 5.64
N PHE A 142 -13.61 12.96 5.62
CA PHE A 142 -14.68 13.16 6.59
C PHE A 142 -14.20 12.93 8.02
N SER A 143 -13.43 11.87 8.28
CA SER A 143 -12.92 11.61 9.63
C SER A 143 -11.98 12.70 10.15
N GLN A 144 -11.22 13.34 9.26
CA GLN A 144 -10.33 14.44 9.60
C GLN A 144 -11.06 15.77 9.83
N LEU A 145 -12.29 15.93 9.32
CA LEU A 145 -13.14 17.11 9.55
C LEU A 145 -13.84 17.08 10.91
N VAL A 146 -14.04 15.89 11.47
CA VAL A 146 -14.66 15.75 12.79
C VAL A 146 -13.65 16.12 13.86
N TRP A 147 -14.03 17.06 14.72
CA TRP A 147 -13.20 17.50 15.84
C TRP A 147 -13.96 17.37 17.15
N ARG A 148 -13.21 17.31 18.26
CA ARG A 148 -13.77 17.13 19.60
C ARG A 148 -13.52 18.40 20.43
N SER A 149 -14.57 18.93 21.05
CA SER A 149 -14.44 20.06 21.97
C SER A 149 -13.79 19.63 23.29
N PRO A 150 -13.30 20.57 24.11
CA PRO A 150 -12.75 20.27 25.44
C PRO A 150 -13.74 19.54 26.36
N GLU A 151 -15.05 19.77 26.20
CA GLU A 151 -16.14 19.11 26.94
C GLU A 151 -16.42 17.69 26.43
N GLY A 152 -15.78 17.30 25.33
CA GLY A 152 -15.86 15.96 24.77
C GLY A 152 -16.94 15.77 23.70
N THR A 153 -17.67 16.82 23.32
CA THR A 153 -18.67 16.79 22.24
C THR A 153 -17.98 16.79 20.87
N PHE A 154 -18.48 15.97 19.94
CA PHE A 154 -17.98 15.95 18.56
C PHE A 154 -18.72 16.96 17.71
N PHE A 155 -17.98 17.64 16.84
CA PHE A 155 -18.49 18.66 15.95
C PHE A 155 -17.91 18.50 14.54
N ILE A 156 -18.65 19.03 13.56
CA ILE A 156 -18.20 19.14 12.17
C ILE A 156 -18.66 20.48 11.59
N ASN A 157 -17.81 21.16 10.84
CA ASN A 157 -18.14 22.44 10.23
C ASN A 157 -18.89 22.24 8.90
N LYS A 158 -19.79 23.19 8.57
CA LYS A 158 -20.38 23.32 7.23
C LYS A 158 -19.26 23.48 6.22
N THR A 159 -19.15 22.51 5.32
CA THR A 159 -17.97 22.33 4.45
C THR A 159 -18.39 21.74 3.11
N GLU A 160 -17.81 22.28 2.04
CA GLU A 160 -17.89 21.74 0.68
C GLU A 160 -16.48 21.38 0.23
N ILE A 161 -16.28 20.15 -0.24
CA ILE A 161 -15.02 19.64 -0.78
C ILE A 161 -15.28 19.00 -2.14
N GLU A 162 -14.39 19.27 -3.07
CA GLU A 162 -14.22 18.51 -4.31
C GLU A 162 -12.76 18.08 -4.39
N ASP A 163 -12.52 16.79 -4.59
CA ASP A 163 -11.17 16.27 -4.50
C ASP A 163 -10.93 15.09 -5.44
N PHE A 164 -9.69 15.00 -5.90
CA PHE A 164 -9.17 13.93 -6.74
C PHE A 164 -7.64 13.94 -6.68
N PRO A 165 -6.98 12.78 -6.85
CA PRO A 165 -5.53 12.73 -6.81
C PRO A 165 -4.93 13.38 -8.06
N ARG A 166 -3.83 14.13 -7.89
CA ARG A 166 -3.03 14.64 -9.01
C ARG A 166 -2.37 13.53 -9.82
N PHE A 167 -1.98 12.44 -9.15
CA PHE A 167 -1.29 11.30 -9.77
C PHE A 167 -1.93 9.96 -9.35
N PRO A 168 -2.11 9.02 -10.28
CA PRO A 168 -2.78 7.74 -10.01
C PRO A 168 -1.88 6.70 -9.33
N HIS A 169 -0.56 6.86 -9.35
CA HIS A 169 0.38 5.98 -8.65
C HIS A 169 0.99 6.72 -7.45
N ARG A 170 0.64 6.31 -6.24
CA ARG A 170 1.14 6.89 -4.98
C ARG A 170 1.62 5.75 -4.09
N GLY A 171 2.89 5.38 -4.27
CA GLY A 171 3.46 4.15 -3.75
C GLY A 171 4.22 4.29 -2.44
N LEU A 172 4.24 3.21 -1.66
CA LEU A 172 5.19 2.96 -0.59
C LEU A 172 5.90 1.62 -0.89
N LEU A 173 7.23 1.63 -0.96
CA LEU A 173 8.03 0.42 -1.08
C LEU A 173 8.34 -0.12 0.33
N LEU A 174 8.07 -1.40 0.54
CA LEU A 174 8.43 -2.11 1.76
C LEU A 174 9.28 -3.35 1.40
N ASP A 175 10.52 -3.34 1.87
CA ASP A 175 11.48 -4.43 1.74
C ASP A 175 11.31 -5.40 2.91
N THR A 176 10.90 -6.63 2.58
CA THR A 176 10.72 -7.72 3.53
C THR A 176 11.76 -8.82 3.40
N SER A 177 12.80 -8.61 2.59
CA SER A 177 13.90 -9.55 2.43
C SER A 177 15.07 -9.22 3.36
N ARG A 178 15.52 -7.96 3.38
CA ARG A 178 16.65 -7.53 4.23
C ARG A 178 16.36 -7.77 5.71
N HIS A 179 15.09 -7.63 6.09
CA HIS A 179 14.55 -8.12 7.35
C HIS A 179 13.14 -8.65 7.11
N TYR A 180 12.80 -9.78 7.73
CA TYR A 180 11.42 -10.24 7.75
C TYR A 180 10.56 -9.28 8.59
N LEU A 181 9.41 -8.90 8.06
CA LEU A 181 8.41 -8.11 8.78
C LEU A 181 7.18 -8.99 9.10
N PRO A 182 6.73 -9.04 10.37
CA PRO A 182 5.51 -9.76 10.71
C PRO A 182 4.31 -9.25 9.91
N LEU A 183 3.37 -10.15 9.59
CA LEU A 183 2.16 -9.82 8.85
C LEU A 183 1.40 -8.63 9.45
N THR A 184 1.29 -8.57 10.78
CA THR A 184 0.64 -7.46 11.49
C THR A 184 1.25 -6.10 11.16
N SER A 185 2.59 -6.01 11.05
CA SER A 185 3.26 -4.76 10.70
C SER A 185 2.99 -4.33 9.25
N ILE A 186 2.79 -5.28 8.34
CA ILE A 186 2.39 -5.01 6.96
C ILE A 186 0.94 -4.48 6.94
N LEU A 187 0.03 -5.11 7.69
CA LEU A 187 -1.36 -4.66 7.77
C LEU A 187 -1.47 -3.25 8.41
N ASP A 188 -0.73 -2.98 9.48
CA ASP A 188 -0.65 -1.65 10.10
C ASP A 188 -0.11 -0.60 9.11
N THR A 189 0.86 -1.00 8.26
CA THR A 189 1.38 -0.12 7.20
C THR A 189 0.30 0.21 6.18
N LEU A 190 -0.53 -0.75 5.78
CA LEU A 190 -1.65 -0.53 4.85
C LEU A 190 -2.71 0.42 5.44
N ASP A 191 -2.96 0.36 6.76
CA ASP A 191 -3.80 1.35 7.44
C ASP A 191 -3.22 2.76 7.34
N VAL A 192 -1.94 2.92 7.66
CA VAL A 192 -1.25 4.23 7.58
C VAL A 192 -1.23 4.76 6.15
N MET A 193 -1.03 3.89 5.16
CA MET A 193 -1.14 4.23 3.75
C MET A 193 -2.53 4.77 3.40
N ALA A 194 -3.59 4.12 3.89
CA ALA A 194 -4.98 4.55 3.66
C ALA A 194 -5.25 5.94 4.25
N TYR A 195 -4.79 6.21 5.48
CA TYR A 195 -4.91 7.52 6.12
C TYR A 195 -4.24 8.64 5.30
N ASN A 196 -3.13 8.30 4.65
CA ASN A 196 -2.38 9.21 3.79
C ASN A 196 -2.81 9.20 2.32
N LYS A 197 -3.90 8.49 1.99
CA LYS A 197 -4.42 8.31 0.62
C LYS A 197 -3.37 7.75 -0.36
N LEU A 198 -2.37 7.00 0.11
CA LEU A 198 -1.50 6.18 -0.75
C LEU A 198 -2.30 4.99 -1.30
N ASN A 199 -1.96 4.52 -2.50
CA ASN A 199 -2.78 3.53 -3.21
C ASN A 199 -1.96 2.41 -3.88
N VAL A 200 -0.63 2.39 -3.73
CA VAL A 200 0.21 1.28 -4.20
C VAL A 200 1.12 0.82 -3.07
N PHE A 201 0.95 -0.42 -2.64
CA PHE A 201 1.88 -1.11 -1.78
C PHE A 201 2.86 -1.86 -2.68
N HIS A 202 4.06 -1.30 -2.82
CA HIS A 202 5.14 -1.93 -3.56
C HIS A 202 5.88 -2.88 -2.60
N TRP A 203 5.60 -4.16 -2.74
CA TRP A 203 6.13 -5.18 -1.86
C TRP A 203 7.39 -5.77 -2.49
N HIS A 204 8.55 -5.35 -1.97
CA HIS A 204 9.84 -5.94 -2.32
C HIS A 204 10.04 -7.20 -1.47
N LEU A 205 9.59 -8.33 -2.01
CA LEU A 205 9.41 -9.57 -1.24
C LEU A 205 10.73 -10.29 -0.95
N VAL A 206 11.66 -10.27 -1.91
CA VAL A 206 12.86 -11.12 -1.94
C VAL A 206 14.07 -10.32 -2.42
N ASP A 207 15.26 -10.69 -1.95
CA ASP A 207 16.54 -10.04 -2.26
C ASP A 207 17.68 -11.01 -1.91
N ASP A 208 18.94 -10.56 -1.92
CA ASP A 208 20.12 -11.31 -1.51
C ASP A 208 20.00 -11.91 -0.10
N SER A 209 19.35 -11.18 0.81
CA SER A 209 19.36 -11.48 2.24
C SER A 209 18.43 -12.64 2.62
N SER A 210 17.24 -12.70 2.04
CA SER A 210 16.31 -13.80 2.26
C SER A 210 15.24 -13.95 1.18
N PHE A 211 14.69 -15.17 1.08
CA PHE A 211 13.55 -15.52 0.23
C PHE A 211 12.36 -15.95 1.11
N PRO A 212 11.57 -15.00 1.67
CA PRO A 212 10.44 -15.32 2.56
C PRO A 212 9.15 -15.70 1.81
N TYR A 213 9.00 -15.37 0.53
CA TYR A 213 7.81 -15.77 -0.25
C TYR A 213 7.70 -17.30 -0.34
N ASP A 214 6.58 -17.89 0.09
CA ASP A 214 6.36 -19.35 0.08
C ASP A 214 5.85 -19.83 -1.29
N SER A 215 6.79 -20.21 -2.16
CA SER A 215 6.45 -20.66 -3.51
C SER A 215 5.94 -22.10 -3.48
N PHE A 216 4.74 -22.33 -4.00
CA PHE A 216 4.17 -23.69 -4.07
C PHE A 216 4.77 -24.52 -5.21
N THR A 217 5.26 -23.87 -6.27
CA THR A 217 5.92 -24.53 -7.41
C THR A 217 7.39 -24.82 -7.12
N PHE A 218 8.06 -23.98 -6.34
CA PHE A 218 9.46 -24.16 -5.95
C PHE A 218 9.67 -24.13 -4.42
N PRO A 219 9.12 -25.07 -3.63
CA PRO A 219 9.20 -25.00 -2.16
C PRO A 219 10.62 -24.93 -1.59
N GLU A 220 11.61 -25.47 -2.32
CA GLU A 220 13.01 -25.46 -1.89
C GLU A 220 13.65 -24.06 -1.93
N ILE A 221 13.14 -23.11 -2.73
CA ILE A 221 13.62 -21.72 -2.76
C ILE A 221 13.33 -21.02 -1.44
N THR A 222 12.12 -21.19 -0.90
CA THR A 222 11.72 -20.65 0.39
C THR A 222 12.41 -21.40 1.52
N ARG A 223 12.43 -22.74 1.48
CA ARG A 223 13.00 -23.57 2.56
C ARG A 223 14.47 -23.30 2.82
N LYS A 224 15.23 -22.97 1.78
CA LYS A 224 16.67 -22.74 1.86
C LYS A 224 17.08 -21.27 1.76
N GLY A 225 16.20 -20.41 1.25
CA GLY A 225 16.44 -18.98 1.08
C GLY A 225 15.86 -18.11 2.20
N SER A 226 14.83 -18.56 2.93
CA SER A 226 14.28 -17.79 4.06
C SER A 226 15.22 -17.79 5.27
N TYR A 227 15.11 -16.75 6.13
CA TYR A 227 15.83 -16.74 7.41
C TYR A 227 15.43 -17.91 8.32
N ASN A 228 14.16 -18.29 8.28
CA ASN A 228 13.65 -19.44 9.00
C ASN A 228 12.41 -19.99 8.26
N PRO A 229 12.45 -21.26 7.79
CA PRO A 229 11.39 -21.83 6.96
C PRO A 229 10.08 -22.11 7.70
N ALA A 230 10.02 -21.88 9.01
CA ALA A 230 8.81 -22.07 9.82
C ALA A 230 8.21 -20.75 10.33
N THR A 231 9.00 -19.68 10.46
CA THR A 231 8.57 -18.44 11.14
C THR A 231 8.81 -17.16 10.35
N HIS A 232 9.66 -17.19 9.32
CA HIS A 232 10.05 -16.02 8.53
C HIS A 232 9.70 -16.27 7.06
N ILE A 233 8.43 -16.63 6.83
CA ILE A 233 7.88 -16.89 5.51
C ILE A 233 6.51 -16.19 5.38
N TYR A 234 6.13 -15.84 4.16
CA TYR A 234 4.80 -15.39 3.80
C TYR A 234 4.12 -16.51 3.03
N THR A 235 3.18 -17.19 3.69
CA THR A 235 2.39 -18.27 3.09
C THR A 235 1.41 -17.73 2.05
N ALA A 236 0.87 -18.60 1.21
CA ALA A 236 -0.20 -18.23 0.28
C ALA A 236 -1.42 -17.58 0.98
N GLN A 237 -1.70 -17.97 2.23
CA GLN A 237 -2.78 -17.37 3.01
C GLN A 237 -2.41 -15.96 3.50
N ASP A 238 -1.16 -15.74 3.92
CA ASP A 238 -0.68 -14.41 4.34
C ASP A 238 -0.71 -13.44 3.16
N VAL A 239 -0.22 -13.86 1.99
CA VAL A 239 -0.24 -13.05 0.78
C VAL A 239 -1.67 -12.69 0.37
N LYS A 240 -2.60 -13.67 0.41
CA LYS A 240 -4.02 -13.42 0.13
C LYS A 240 -4.65 -12.44 1.12
N GLU A 241 -4.29 -12.55 2.39
CA GLU A 241 -4.75 -11.63 3.44
C GLU A 241 -4.26 -10.20 3.18
N VAL A 242 -2.97 -10.01 2.86
CA VAL A 242 -2.42 -8.69 2.49
C VAL A 242 -3.15 -8.10 1.28
N ILE A 243 -3.38 -8.90 0.23
CA ILE A 243 -4.08 -8.45 -0.98
C ILE A 243 -5.51 -8.01 -0.67
N GLU A 244 -6.28 -8.81 0.08
CA GLU A 244 -7.65 -8.44 0.42
C GLU A 244 -7.69 -7.23 1.38
N TYR A 245 -6.79 -7.19 2.36
CA TYR A 245 -6.72 -6.08 3.32
C TYR A 245 -6.37 -4.75 2.63
N ALA A 246 -5.47 -4.80 1.64
CA ALA A 246 -5.14 -3.67 0.78
C ALA A 246 -6.33 -3.28 -0.11
N ARG A 247 -7.03 -4.25 -0.72
CA ARG A 247 -8.22 -4.01 -1.55
C ARG A 247 -9.33 -3.30 -0.77
N LEU A 248 -9.61 -3.69 0.47
CA LEU A 248 -10.58 -3.05 1.36
C LEU A 248 -10.21 -1.58 1.71
N ARG A 249 -9.00 -1.17 1.39
CA ARG A 249 -8.47 0.21 1.54
C ARG A 249 -8.22 0.90 0.20
N GLY A 250 -8.56 0.26 -0.91
CA GLY A 250 -8.28 0.77 -2.25
C GLY A 250 -6.79 0.90 -2.52
N ILE A 251 -5.99 -0.04 -2.01
CA ILE A 251 -4.54 -0.12 -2.22
C ILE A 251 -4.26 -1.32 -3.13
N ARG A 252 -3.46 -1.10 -4.16
CA ARG A 252 -2.93 -2.14 -5.05
C ARG A 252 -1.72 -2.80 -4.41
N VAL A 253 -1.54 -4.10 -4.60
CA VAL A 253 -0.32 -4.81 -4.17
C VAL A 253 0.52 -5.09 -5.41
N LEU A 254 1.57 -4.27 -5.60
CA LEU A 254 2.57 -4.43 -6.65
C LEU A 254 3.70 -5.29 -6.09
N ALA A 255 3.78 -6.55 -6.53
CA ALA A 255 4.85 -7.45 -6.10
C ALA A 255 6.14 -7.15 -6.88
N GLU A 256 7.26 -7.28 -6.19
CA GLU A 256 8.58 -7.24 -6.79
C GLU A 256 9.36 -8.52 -6.50
N PHE A 257 9.94 -9.07 -7.57
CA PHE A 257 10.89 -10.18 -7.55
C PHE A 257 12.09 -9.75 -8.38
N ASP A 258 13.04 -9.11 -7.71
CA ASP A 258 14.17 -8.45 -8.36
C ASP A 258 15.14 -9.46 -9.00
N THR A 259 15.46 -9.21 -10.26
CA THR A 259 16.39 -10.00 -11.07
C THR A 259 17.07 -9.11 -12.13
N PRO A 260 18.30 -9.44 -12.61
CA PRO A 260 19.12 -10.60 -12.25
C PRO A 260 20.03 -10.35 -11.04
N GLY A 261 20.17 -9.10 -10.58
CA GLY A 261 20.81 -8.74 -9.32
C GLY A 261 20.02 -9.27 -8.12
N HIS A 262 20.45 -8.95 -6.89
CA HIS A 262 19.63 -9.16 -5.68
C HIS A 262 19.03 -10.58 -5.50
N THR A 263 19.77 -11.61 -5.90
CA THR A 263 19.27 -12.99 -6.02
C THR A 263 20.05 -14.03 -5.21
N GLN A 264 20.94 -13.63 -4.30
CA GLN A 264 21.75 -14.60 -3.53
C GLN A 264 20.91 -15.61 -2.74
N SER A 265 19.78 -15.19 -2.16
CA SER A 265 18.89 -16.08 -1.40
C SER A 265 18.17 -17.12 -2.27
N TRP A 266 18.11 -16.92 -3.59
CA TRP A 266 17.41 -17.81 -4.52
C TRP A 266 18.25 -19.06 -4.81
N GLY A 267 19.58 -18.90 -4.89
CA GLY A 267 20.51 -19.93 -5.33
C GLY A 267 20.46 -21.26 -4.56
N PRO A 268 20.41 -21.27 -3.21
CA PRO A 268 20.37 -22.51 -2.43
C PRO A 268 19.20 -23.44 -2.78
N GLY A 269 18.05 -22.88 -3.17
CA GLY A 269 16.86 -23.64 -3.55
C GLY A 269 16.75 -23.97 -5.04
N VAL A 270 17.54 -23.31 -5.88
CA VAL A 270 17.52 -23.51 -7.34
C VAL A 270 18.96 -23.75 -7.85
N PRO A 271 19.48 -24.98 -7.73
CA PRO A 271 20.85 -25.28 -8.12
C PRO A 271 21.13 -24.95 -9.60
N GLY A 272 22.20 -24.19 -9.83
CA GLY A 272 22.61 -23.76 -11.17
C GLY A 272 21.97 -22.45 -11.66
N LEU A 273 21.09 -21.82 -10.87
CA LEU A 273 20.48 -20.54 -11.22
C LEU A 273 21.48 -19.39 -11.21
N LEU A 274 22.28 -19.27 -10.14
CA LEU A 274 23.23 -18.17 -9.98
C LEU A 274 24.54 -18.43 -10.71
N THR A 275 25.20 -17.36 -11.14
CA THR A 275 26.50 -17.45 -11.81
C THR A 275 27.60 -17.82 -10.83
N PRO A 276 28.36 -18.91 -11.04
CA PRO A 276 29.59 -19.16 -10.28
C PRO A 276 30.65 -18.13 -10.66
N CYS A 277 31.22 -17.44 -9.67
CA CYS A 277 32.31 -16.50 -9.90
C CYS A 277 33.66 -17.23 -9.94
N TYR A 278 34.64 -16.61 -10.60
CA TYR A 278 35.97 -17.18 -10.79
C TYR A 278 37.06 -16.23 -10.26
N SER A 279 38.10 -16.82 -9.68
CA SER A 279 39.35 -16.15 -9.35
C SER A 279 40.47 -16.78 -10.19
N GLY A 280 40.86 -16.10 -11.26
CA GLY A 280 41.73 -16.67 -12.28
C GLY A 280 41.04 -17.82 -13.01
N SER A 281 41.66 -19.00 -13.02
CA SER A 281 41.15 -20.20 -13.71
C SER A 281 40.26 -21.11 -12.85
N HIS A 282 39.97 -20.72 -11.61
CA HIS A 282 39.25 -21.57 -10.65
C HIS A 282 37.99 -20.87 -10.12
N PRO A 283 36.89 -21.62 -9.85
CA PRO A 283 35.74 -21.09 -9.15
C PRO A 283 36.14 -20.53 -7.77
N SER A 284 35.65 -19.34 -7.43
CA SER A 284 35.95 -18.69 -6.14
C SER A 284 35.18 -19.31 -4.97
N GLY A 285 34.14 -20.10 -5.25
CA GLY A 285 33.16 -20.56 -4.26
C GLY A 285 32.06 -19.55 -3.93
N THR A 286 32.06 -18.38 -4.59
CA THR A 286 31.01 -17.37 -4.47
C THR A 286 30.13 -17.37 -5.73
N PHE A 287 28.92 -16.86 -5.57
CA PHE A 287 27.96 -16.69 -6.65
C PHE A 287 27.70 -15.19 -6.88
N GLY A 288 27.29 -14.84 -8.09
CA GLY A 288 26.87 -13.49 -8.46
C GLY A 288 25.43 -13.48 -8.98
N PRO A 289 25.08 -12.54 -9.87
CA PRO A 289 23.75 -12.46 -10.45
C PRO A 289 23.29 -13.76 -11.12
N VAL A 290 21.97 -13.88 -11.33
CA VAL A 290 21.35 -14.94 -12.13
C VAL A 290 22.16 -15.18 -13.41
N ASN A 291 22.36 -16.45 -13.77
CA ASN A 291 23.11 -16.81 -14.96
C ASN A 291 22.24 -16.69 -16.21
N PRO A 292 22.48 -15.70 -17.10
CA PRO A 292 21.58 -15.42 -18.21
C PRO A 292 21.85 -16.30 -19.44
N ILE A 293 22.86 -17.20 -19.41
CA ILE A 293 23.25 -17.97 -20.60
C ILE A 293 22.64 -19.37 -20.65
N LEU A 294 21.87 -19.76 -19.62
CA LEU A 294 21.31 -21.10 -19.47
C LEU A 294 19.82 -21.11 -19.79
N ASN A 295 19.37 -22.04 -20.63
CA ASN A 295 17.94 -22.23 -20.91
C ASN A 295 17.14 -22.56 -19.63
N SER A 296 17.74 -23.32 -18.71
CA SER A 296 17.13 -23.66 -17.43
C SER A 296 16.80 -22.44 -16.57
N THR A 297 17.53 -21.33 -16.72
CA THR A 297 17.22 -20.05 -16.06
C THR A 297 15.86 -19.55 -16.53
N TYR A 298 15.62 -19.51 -17.84
CA TYR A 298 14.38 -19.02 -18.41
C TYR A 298 13.21 -19.99 -18.21
N GLU A 299 13.46 -21.31 -18.19
CA GLU A 299 12.46 -22.31 -17.80
C GLU A 299 12.01 -22.12 -16.35
N PHE A 300 12.96 -21.86 -15.44
CA PHE A 300 12.67 -21.51 -14.05
C PHE A 300 11.88 -20.20 -13.96
N MET A 301 12.38 -19.11 -14.56
CA MET A 301 11.73 -17.79 -14.51
C MET A 301 10.32 -17.84 -15.10
N SER A 302 10.12 -18.49 -16.24
CA SER A 302 8.79 -18.65 -16.85
C SER A 302 7.84 -19.39 -15.92
N THR A 303 8.29 -20.47 -15.29
CA THR A 303 7.44 -21.26 -14.39
C THR A 303 7.14 -20.49 -13.10
N PHE A 304 8.14 -19.78 -12.57
CA PHE A 304 8.02 -18.99 -11.35
C PHE A 304 7.09 -17.79 -11.54
N PHE A 305 7.26 -17.02 -12.62
CA PHE A 305 6.41 -15.87 -12.90
C PHE A 305 4.98 -16.26 -13.30
N LEU A 306 4.75 -17.46 -13.85
CA LEU A 306 3.39 -18.00 -14.01
C LEU A 306 2.70 -18.16 -12.65
N GLU A 307 3.38 -18.71 -11.64
CA GLU A 307 2.86 -18.75 -10.28
C GLU A 307 2.62 -17.35 -9.74
N VAL A 308 3.61 -16.46 -9.79
CA VAL A 308 3.50 -15.08 -9.26
C VAL A 308 2.31 -14.36 -9.88
N SER A 309 2.11 -14.46 -11.20
CA SER A 309 0.95 -13.86 -11.89
C SER A 309 -0.40 -14.45 -11.49
N SER A 310 -0.43 -15.70 -11.00
CA SER A 310 -1.63 -16.34 -10.48
C SER A 310 -1.96 -15.93 -9.04
N VAL A 311 -0.92 -15.56 -8.27
CA VAL A 311 -1.03 -15.18 -6.86
C VAL A 311 -1.30 -13.68 -6.70
N PHE A 312 -0.60 -12.85 -7.47
CA PHE A 312 -0.70 -11.39 -7.41
C PHE A 312 -1.53 -10.87 -8.58
N PRO A 313 -2.76 -10.38 -8.32
CA PRO A 313 -3.71 -10.03 -9.38
C PRO A 313 -3.53 -8.60 -9.91
N ASP A 314 -2.56 -7.82 -9.43
CA ASP A 314 -2.27 -6.50 -10.00
C ASP A 314 -1.78 -6.66 -11.44
N PHE A 315 -2.18 -5.73 -12.31
CA PHE A 315 -1.78 -5.79 -13.71
C PHE A 315 -0.26 -5.64 -13.91
N TYR A 316 0.41 -4.95 -12.98
CA TYR A 316 1.84 -4.71 -13.03
C TYR A 316 2.58 -5.66 -12.09
N LEU A 317 3.76 -6.07 -12.52
CA LEU A 317 4.75 -6.76 -11.71
C LEU A 317 6.07 -5.99 -11.83
N HIS A 318 6.76 -5.76 -10.72
CA HIS A 318 8.07 -5.13 -10.75
C HIS A 318 9.15 -6.21 -10.87
N LEU A 319 10.03 -6.08 -11.86
CA LEU A 319 11.09 -7.07 -12.13
C LEU A 319 12.43 -6.69 -11.51
N GLY A 320 12.49 -5.53 -10.84
CA GLY A 320 13.71 -4.93 -10.31
C GLY A 320 14.65 -4.54 -11.45
N GLY A 321 15.86 -5.11 -11.44
CA GLY A 321 16.89 -4.89 -12.45
C GLY A 321 17.86 -3.77 -12.08
N ASP A 322 17.97 -3.44 -10.79
CA ASP A 322 18.95 -2.50 -10.28
C ASP A 322 20.29 -3.17 -9.89
N GLU A 323 21.31 -2.32 -9.80
CA GLU A 323 22.64 -2.59 -9.24
C GLU A 323 23.33 -3.90 -9.66
N VAL A 324 23.11 -4.38 -10.88
CA VAL A 324 23.73 -5.64 -11.38
C VAL A 324 25.26 -5.52 -11.42
N ASP A 325 25.94 -6.25 -10.53
CA ASP A 325 27.40 -6.34 -10.52
C ASP A 325 27.92 -7.31 -11.60
N PHE A 326 28.48 -6.74 -12.66
CA PHE A 326 29.05 -7.49 -13.77
C PHE A 326 30.37 -8.20 -13.45
N THR A 327 30.99 -7.97 -12.29
CA THR A 327 32.30 -8.54 -11.94
C THR A 327 32.28 -10.06 -11.97
N CYS A 328 31.23 -10.68 -11.42
CA CYS A 328 31.08 -12.13 -11.42
C CYS A 328 30.84 -12.67 -12.84
N TRP A 329 29.95 -12.06 -13.62
CA TRP A 329 29.73 -12.42 -15.03
C TRP A 329 31.02 -12.32 -15.85
N LYS A 330 31.79 -11.25 -15.66
CA LYS A 330 33.07 -11.03 -16.33
C LYS A 330 34.11 -12.08 -15.95
N SER A 331 34.08 -12.59 -14.72
CA SER A 331 35.01 -13.63 -14.28
C SER A 331 34.71 -14.99 -14.92
N ASN A 332 33.45 -15.27 -15.28
CA ASN A 332 33.00 -16.59 -15.67
C ASN A 332 33.36 -16.92 -17.15
N PRO A 333 34.11 -18.01 -17.42
CA PRO A 333 34.58 -18.33 -18.78
C PRO A 333 33.45 -18.72 -19.75
N ASP A 334 32.37 -19.34 -19.27
CA ASP A 334 31.24 -19.73 -20.12
C ASP A 334 30.45 -18.50 -20.55
N ILE A 335 30.26 -17.53 -19.65
CA ILE A 335 29.65 -16.24 -19.98
C ILE A 335 30.53 -15.46 -20.96
N GLN A 336 31.86 -15.43 -20.77
CA GLN A 336 32.78 -14.81 -21.74
C GLN A 336 32.67 -15.45 -23.14
N ALA A 337 32.55 -16.77 -23.20
CA ALA A 337 32.34 -17.47 -24.46
C ALA A 337 30.98 -17.10 -25.11
N PHE A 338 29.92 -16.98 -24.31
CA PHE A 338 28.61 -16.52 -24.77
C PHE A 338 28.65 -15.07 -25.29
N MET A 339 29.28 -14.15 -24.54
CA MET A 339 29.47 -12.75 -24.94
C MET A 339 30.14 -12.64 -26.31
N LYS A 340 31.19 -13.45 -26.53
CA LYS A 340 31.89 -13.52 -27.83
C LYS A 340 30.98 -14.08 -28.94
N LYS A 341 30.20 -15.11 -28.64
CA LYS A 341 29.28 -15.75 -29.61
C LYS A 341 28.17 -14.80 -30.05
N GLN A 342 27.61 -14.01 -29.12
CA GLN A 342 26.54 -13.04 -29.39
C GLN A 342 27.05 -11.72 -29.98
N GLY A 343 28.36 -11.49 -29.97
CA GLY A 343 28.94 -10.24 -30.47
C GLY A 343 28.81 -9.06 -29.51
N PHE A 344 28.51 -9.30 -28.23
CA PHE A 344 28.38 -8.25 -27.20
C PHE A 344 29.74 -7.67 -26.77
N GLY A 345 30.85 -8.31 -27.14
CA GLY A 345 32.19 -7.85 -26.78
C GLY A 345 32.40 -7.85 -25.27
N ASN A 346 32.77 -6.69 -24.71
CA ASN A 346 32.96 -6.50 -23.26
C ASN A 346 31.82 -5.70 -22.60
N ASP A 347 30.71 -5.48 -23.32
CA ASP A 347 29.60 -4.65 -22.85
C ASP A 347 28.53 -5.51 -22.15
N PHE A 348 28.72 -5.73 -20.85
CA PHE A 348 27.81 -6.55 -20.05
C PHE A 348 26.40 -5.97 -19.89
N LYS A 349 26.18 -4.69 -20.23
CA LYS A 349 24.83 -4.11 -20.30
C LYS A 349 23.99 -4.74 -21.42
N GLN A 350 24.63 -5.20 -22.50
CA GLN A 350 23.94 -5.97 -23.53
C GLN A 350 23.54 -7.35 -23.05
N LEU A 351 24.33 -7.98 -22.16
CA LEU A 351 23.97 -9.25 -21.54
C LEU A 351 22.80 -9.10 -20.56
N GLU A 352 22.83 -8.05 -19.74
CA GLU A 352 21.72 -7.65 -18.88
C GLU A 352 20.45 -7.36 -19.70
N SER A 353 20.58 -6.61 -20.80
CA SER A 353 19.46 -6.34 -21.71
C SER A 353 18.93 -7.61 -22.37
N PHE A 354 19.82 -8.55 -22.72
CA PHE A 354 19.43 -9.86 -23.24
C PHE A 354 18.64 -10.65 -22.20
N TYR A 355 19.08 -10.63 -20.94
CA TYR A 355 18.38 -11.28 -19.84
C TYR A 355 16.96 -10.74 -19.66
N ILE A 356 16.79 -9.42 -19.52
CA ILE A 356 15.49 -8.82 -19.19
C ILE A 356 14.46 -8.91 -20.32
N GLN A 357 14.91 -9.10 -21.57
CA GLN A 357 14.04 -9.19 -22.76
C GLN A 357 13.60 -10.61 -23.10
N THR A 358 14.36 -11.62 -22.66
CA THR A 358 14.14 -13.04 -23.01
C THR A 358 13.19 -13.68 -22.01
#